data_AF-A0A9I3FHB5-F1
#
_entry.id   AF-A0A9I3FHB5-F1
#
_cell.length_a   1.000
_cell.length_b   1.000
_cell.length_c   1.000
_cell.angle_alpha   90.00
_cell.angle_beta   90.00
_cell.angle_gamma   90.00
#
_symmetry.space_group_name_H-M   'P 1'
#
loop_
_entity.id
_entity.type
_entity.pdbx_description
1 polymer ?
#
loop_
_entity_poly.entity_id
_entity_poly.type
_entity_poly.pdbx_seq_one_letter_code
_entity_poly.pdbx_strand_id
1 'polypeptide(L)'
;MCSRWRTILVAACVAAVTLSSGEVYATEGCPIYLTISALARSLEEAPLVINWGPGCENPPDWIGLYTENPALNNASPVVKVLVNGEQSGQVISEVKFGRRKLPGGWSHAQVLQHIPKRKSKPICFDLYLTSYDQEGQLEYFDCLKIQPTWMFSKPGLGNVSLRELFLPGTHCSGCYQTRNNVGNAILKKIGFRQSLDVWSQLVFGVRYLDFSIGYYPSHNGTRNFWIMNEHFRVASVRPILQDIRRFVILSEETVFLDFRRFPLGFHNNPEQHEALLQLLEQELGDLVYRRQLSSDEESDAPMMDGESYNLTLGDMRREGKYILITYNHEASLNESTLVWKPWKKHSSAFLKHTELEEFMQNLFSQKHPDAPRNIGWSLHGVQGFQGSYNEEDATYLMPAERASIVNPKLMQLLGGPWSQRANAVLVDYFANTNLIDLAINTNHYKTLRNPANEAVVLDIQ
;
A
#
# COMPACT_ATOMS: atom_id res chain seq x y z
N MET A 1 -60.08 -36.74 48.61
CA MET A 1 -59.45 -38.05 48.93
C MET A 1 -58.27 -38.27 48.00
N CYS A 2 -57.11 -38.54 48.59
CA CYS A 2 -55.90 -39.18 48.08
C CYS A 2 -55.20 -38.71 46.78
N SER A 3 -54.07 -38.03 47.04
CA SER A 3 -52.77 -38.09 46.34
C SER A 3 -52.38 -39.48 45.79
N ARG A 4 -51.77 -39.53 44.59
CA ARG A 4 -50.36 -39.95 44.39
C ARG A 4 -49.89 -39.90 42.92
N TRP A 5 -48.76 -39.21 42.75
CA TRP A 5 -47.54 -39.55 41.98
C TRP A 5 -47.57 -39.59 40.45
N ARG A 6 -46.68 -38.79 39.84
CA ARG A 6 -45.62 -39.30 38.95
C ARG A 6 -44.42 -38.36 38.91
N THR A 7 -43.28 -38.95 39.23
CA THR A 7 -41.90 -38.47 39.11
C THR A 7 -41.57 -38.11 37.67
N ILE A 8 -40.96 -36.95 37.41
CA ILE A 8 -40.25 -36.69 36.16
C ILE A 8 -38.77 -36.51 36.52
N LEU A 9 -37.99 -37.53 36.16
CA LEU A 9 -36.54 -37.48 36.06
C LEU A 9 -36.19 -36.53 34.90
N VAL A 10 -35.61 -35.37 35.22
CA VAL A 10 -34.92 -34.56 34.22
C VAL A 10 -33.50 -35.08 34.13
N ALA A 11 -33.23 -35.85 33.08
CA ALA A 11 -31.87 -36.23 32.72
C ALA A 11 -31.10 -34.98 32.27
N ALA A 12 -30.16 -34.53 33.09
CA ALA A 12 -29.17 -33.53 32.69
C ALA A 12 -28.16 -34.21 31.75
N CYS A 13 -28.40 -34.10 30.43
CA CYS A 13 -27.37 -34.37 29.44
C CYS A 13 -26.36 -33.21 29.46
N VAL A 14 -25.26 -33.40 30.19
CA VAL A 14 -24.05 -32.60 30.03
C VAL A 14 -23.44 -32.98 28.68
N ALA A 15 -23.75 -32.22 27.63
CA ALA A 15 -22.98 -32.27 26.40
C ALA A 15 -21.64 -31.57 26.67
N ALA A 16 -20.58 -32.36 26.82
CA ALA A 16 -19.22 -31.86 26.80
C ALA A 16 -18.96 -31.25 25.41
N VAL A 17 -18.98 -29.91 25.34
CA VAL A 17 -18.48 -29.19 24.17
C VAL A 17 -16.97 -29.36 24.19
N THR A 18 -16.49 -30.31 23.39
CA THR A 18 -15.08 -30.34 22.99
C THR A 18 -14.81 -29.03 22.25
N LEU A 19 -14.02 -28.16 22.88
CA LEU A 19 -13.40 -26.99 22.26
C LEU A 19 -12.46 -27.47 21.15
N SER A 20 -13.00 -27.75 19.98
CA SER A 20 -12.23 -27.77 18.75
C SER A 20 -12.03 -26.32 18.33
N SER A 21 -10.85 -25.78 18.65
CA SER A 21 -10.32 -24.56 18.08
C SER A 21 -10.22 -24.72 16.57
N GLY A 22 -11.22 -24.22 15.87
CA GLY A 22 -11.31 -24.14 14.43
C GLY A 22 -12.29 -23.04 14.11
N GLU A 23 -11.88 -21.79 14.30
CA GLU A 23 -12.63 -20.65 13.78
C GLU A 23 -12.65 -20.79 12.26
N VAL A 24 -13.82 -21.18 11.77
CA VAL A 24 -14.23 -21.20 10.38
C VAL A 24 -14.05 -19.79 9.83
N TYR A 25 -13.12 -19.62 8.89
CA TYR A 25 -13.10 -18.45 8.03
C TYR A 25 -14.46 -18.41 7.35
N ALA A 26 -15.22 -17.33 7.53
CA ALA A 26 -16.40 -17.09 6.70
C ALA A 26 -15.93 -17.14 5.25
N THR A 27 -16.49 -18.07 4.48
CA THR A 27 -16.20 -18.30 3.06
C THR A 27 -16.69 -17.09 2.27
N GLU A 28 -15.93 -16.00 2.29
CA GLU A 28 -15.97 -15.01 1.20
C GLU A 28 -15.44 -15.75 -0.05
N GLY A 29 -16.20 -15.72 -1.15
CA GLY A 29 -15.85 -16.41 -2.39
C GLY A 29 -14.43 -16.10 -2.87
N CYS A 30 -13.91 -16.92 -3.76
CA CYS A 30 -12.56 -16.78 -4.30
C CYS A 30 -12.30 -15.34 -4.80
N PRO A 31 -11.38 -14.58 -4.18
CA PRO A 31 -11.19 -13.18 -4.55
C PRO A 31 -10.61 -13.11 -5.96
N ILE A 32 -11.27 -12.34 -6.83
CA ILE A 32 -10.79 -12.01 -8.17
C ILE A 32 -10.45 -10.54 -8.24
N TYR A 33 -9.42 -10.18 -9.02
CA TYR A 33 -9.01 -8.78 -9.17
C TYR A 33 -8.20 -8.53 -10.44
N LEU A 34 -8.21 -7.27 -10.89
CA LEU A 34 -7.41 -6.80 -12.02
C LEU A 34 -6.13 -6.13 -11.55
N THR A 35 -5.03 -6.46 -12.20
CA THR A 35 -3.79 -5.70 -12.13
C THR A 35 -3.35 -5.27 -13.52
N ILE A 36 -2.38 -4.36 -13.59
CA ILE A 36 -1.79 -3.87 -14.84
C ILE A 36 -0.40 -4.48 -14.96
N SER A 37 -0.10 -5.11 -16.10
CA SER A 37 1.22 -5.72 -16.32
C SER A 37 2.34 -4.68 -16.25
N ALA A 38 3.43 -5.01 -15.53
CA ALA A 38 4.61 -4.16 -15.46
C ALA A 38 5.49 -4.25 -16.72
N LEU A 39 5.33 -5.30 -17.54
CA LEU A 39 6.26 -5.66 -18.63
C LEU A 39 6.09 -4.81 -19.90
N ALA A 40 5.01 -4.03 -19.99
CA ALA A 40 4.78 -3.20 -21.17
C ALA A 40 5.69 -1.97 -21.22
N ARG A 41 5.99 -1.51 -22.44
CA ARG A 41 6.83 -0.32 -22.69
C ARG A 41 6.17 0.98 -22.22
N SER A 42 4.85 1.01 -22.19
CA SER A 42 4.04 2.12 -21.71
C SER A 42 2.83 1.60 -20.97
N LEU A 43 2.30 2.41 -20.05
CA LEU A 43 1.07 2.06 -19.32
C LEU A 43 -0.14 1.90 -20.27
N GLU A 44 -0.19 2.69 -21.34
CA GLU A 44 -1.29 2.63 -22.34
C GLU A 44 -1.32 1.28 -23.05
N GLU A 45 -0.15 0.69 -23.32
CA GLU A 45 -0.02 -0.61 -23.98
C GLU A 45 -0.03 -1.78 -23.01
N ALA A 46 -0.07 -1.52 -21.71
CA ALA A 46 0.01 -2.56 -20.69
C ALA A 46 -1.25 -3.43 -20.70
N PRO A 47 -1.12 -4.75 -20.91
CA PRO A 47 -2.25 -5.65 -20.79
C PRO A 47 -2.74 -5.71 -19.34
N LEU A 48 -4.05 -5.88 -19.19
CA LEU A 48 -4.68 -6.19 -17.93
C LEU A 48 -4.41 -7.66 -17.60
N VAL A 49 -4.16 -7.93 -16.32
CA VAL A 49 -3.98 -9.28 -15.80
C VAL A 49 -5.17 -9.59 -14.91
N ILE A 50 -5.84 -10.70 -15.20
CA ILE A 50 -6.95 -11.25 -14.43
C ILE A 50 -6.36 -12.22 -13.42
N ASN A 51 -6.63 -12.03 -12.13
CA ASN A 51 -6.06 -12.82 -11.05
C ASN A 51 -7.17 -13.42 -10.19
N TRP A 52 -6.92 -14.58 -9.59
CA TRP A 52 -7.77 -15.17 -8.55
C TRP A 52 -6.94 -15.82 -7.44
N GLY A 53 -7.50 -15.83 -6.22
CA GLY A 53 -6.83 -16.34 -5.02
C GLY A 53 -5.96 -15.30 -4.30
N PRO A 54 -5.04 -15.72 -3.40
CA PRO A 54 -4.53 -17.08 -3.26
C PRO A 54 -5.44 -18.05 -2.47
N GLY A 55 -5.27 -19.36 -2.69
CA GLY A 55 -5.79 -20.44 -1.85
C GLY A 55 -7.32 -20.60 -1.86
N CYS A 56 -7.98 -20.42 -3.00
CA CYS A 56 -9.43 -20.59 -3.11
C CYS A 56 -9.82 -22.05 -2.88
N GLU A 57 -10.57 -22.33 -1.81
CA GLU A 57 -11.12 -23.66 -1.54
C GLU A 57 -12.13 -24.08 -2.60
N ASN A 58 -13.00 -23.15 -3.00
CA ASN A 58 -13.97 -23.29 -4.08
C ASN A 58 -13.66 -22.25 -5.16
N PRO A 59 -12.78 -22.56 -6.13
CA PRO A 59 -12.50 -21.65 -7.23
C PRO A 59 -13.70 -21.57 -8.18
N PRO A 60 -13.94 -20.41 -8.82
CA PRO A 60 -15.02 -20.24 -9.79
C PRO A 60 -14.83 -21.14 -10.99
N ASP A 61 -15.89 -21.44 -11.74
CA ASP A 61 -15.80 -22.15 -13.01
C ASP A 61 -15.16 -21.23 -14.09
N TRP A 62 -15.64 -19.99 -14.15
CA TRP A 62 -15.12 -19.00 -15.09
C TRP A 62 -15.18 -17.56 -14.57
N ILE A 63 -14.29 -16.74 -15.13
CA ILE A 63 -14.16 -15.32 -14.84
C ILE A 63 -14.38 -14.52 -16.13
N GLY A 64 -15.22 -13.49 -16.06
CA GLY A 64 -15.51 -12.58 -17.16
C GLY A 64 -14.89 -11.19 -16.93
N LEU A 65 -14.24 -10.64 -17.95
CA LEU A 65 -13.81 -9.24 -18.01
C LEU A 65 -14.76 -8.45 -18.92
N TYR A 66 -15.16 -7.27 -18.48
CA TYR A 66 -16.10 -6.41 -19.19
C TYR A 66 -15.57 -4.98 -19.27
N THR A 67 -15.89 -4.27 -20.36
CA THR A 67 -15.60 -2.84 -20.53
C THR A 67 -16.81 -1.95 -20.22
N GLU A 68 -17.92 -2.55 -19.81
CA GLU A 68 -19.14 -1.89 -19.37
C GLU A 68 -19.60 -2.58 -18.08
N ASN A 69 -20.35 -1.89 -17.24
CA ASN A 69 -20.79 -2.47 -15.97
C ASN A 69 -21.83 -3.57 -16.22
N PRO A 70 -21.51 -4.86 -15.98
CA PRO A 70 -22.43 -5.97 -16.26
C PRO A 70 -23.63 -6.01 -15.31
N ALA A 71 -23.61 -5.27 -14.20
CA ALA A 71 -24.76 -5.11 -13.32
C ALA A 71 -25.82 -4.15 -13.89
N LEU A 72 -25.45 -3.33 -14.89
CA LEU A 72 -26.32 -2.33 -15.51
C LEU A 72 -26.62 -2.64 -16.98
N ASN A 73 -25.83 -3.52 -17.60
CA ASN A 73 -25.95 -3.85 -19.02
C ASN A 73 -25.77 -5.35 -19.24
N ASN A 74 -26.52 -5.94 -20.19
CA ASN A 74 -26.45 -7.35 -20.55
C ASN A 74 -25.30 -7.65 -21.55
N ALA A 75 -24.19 -6.92 -21.45
CA ALA A 75 -23.06 -7.08 -22.34
C ALA A 75 -22.35 -8.43 -22.10
N SER A 76 -21.93 -9.10 -23.16
CA SER A 76 -21.07 -10.28 -23.06
C SER A 76 -19.66 -9.90 -22.58
N PRO A 77 -18.95 -10.78 -21.87
CA PRO A 77 -17.57 -10.51 -21.46
C PRO A 77 -16.67 -10.36 -22.69
N VAL A 78 -15.77 -9.38 -22.66
CA VAL A 78 -14.74 -9.18 -23.68
C VAL A 78 -13.63 -10.23 -23.57
N VAL A 79 -13.44 -10.80 -22.37
CA VAL A 79 -12.56 -11.95 -22.13
C VAL A 79 -13.27 -12.88 -21.17
N LYS A 80 -13.28 -14.18 -21.49
CA LYS A 80 -13.76 -15.25 -20.61
C LYS A 80 -12.62 -16.20 -20.31
N VAL A 81 -12.29 -16.37 -19.03
CA VAL A 81 -11.24 -17.27 -18.55
C VAL A 81 -11.91 -18.45 -17.86
N LEU A 82 -11.57 -19.67 -18.27
CA LEU A 82 -11.94 -20.89 -17.55
C LEU A 82 -10.87 -21.18 -16.50
N VAL A 83 -11.26 -21.35 -15.24
CA VAL A 83 -10.34 -21.51 -14.11
C VAL A 83 -9.91 -22.96 -13.93
N ASN A 84 -10.74 -23.91 -14.39
CA ASN A 84 -10.44 -25.35 -14.40
C ASN A 84 -10.06 -25.93 -13.02
N GLY A 85 -10.65 -25.40 -11.93
CA GLY A 85 -10.39 -25.89 -10.58
C GLY A 85 -9.07 -25.42 -9.95
N GLU A 86 -8.31 -24.56 -10.61
CA GLU A 86 -7.08 -23.99 -10.05
C GLU A 86 -7.40 -23.08 -8.85
N GLN A 87 -6.79 -23.36 -7.69
CA GLN A 87 -7.05 -22.61 -6.46
C GLN A 87 -6.47 -21.19 -6.49
N SER A 88 -5.56 -20.90 -7.42
CA SER A 88 -4.95 -19.59 -7.60
C SER A 88 -4.39 -19.49 -9.00
N GLY A 89 -4.37 -18.29 -9.56
CA GLY A 89 -3.72 -18.09 -10.84
C GLY A 89 -3.88 -16.70 -11.40
N GLN A 90 -3.28 -16.53 -12.57
CA GLN A 90 -3.32 -15.28 -13.31
C GLN A 90 -3.35 -15.56 -14.81
N VAL A 91 -4.06 -14.71 -15.56
CA VAL A 91 -4.09 -14.73 -17.01
C VAL A 91 -3.86 -13.31 -17.53
N ILE A 92 -2.86 -13.16 -18.39
CA ILE A 92 -2.63 -11.91 -19.13
C ILE A 92 -3.66 -11.85 -20.25
N SER A 93 -4.46 -10.79 -20.26
CA SER A 93 -5.48 -10.58 -21.30
C SER A 93 -4.95 -9.74 -22.46
N GLU A 94 -5.59 -9.86 -23.62
CA GLU A 94 -5.35 -8.97 -24.77
C GLU A 94 -5.89 -7.55 -24.57
N VAL A 95 -6.69 -7.34 -23.51
CA VAL A 95 -7.27 -6.04 -23.19
C VAL A 95 -6.20 -5.16 -22.55
N LYS A 96 -5.92 -4.02 -23.19
CA LYS A 96 -4.94 -3.04 -22.71
C LYS A 96 -5.57 -2.01 -21.77
N PHE A 97 -4.79 -1.52 -20.82
CA PHE A 97 -5.19 -0.42 -19.94
C PHE A 97 -5.49 0.88 -20.71
N GLY A 98 -4.85 1.12 -21.85
CA GLY A 98 -5.21 2.20 -22.77
C GLY A 98 -5.05 3.61 -22.20
N ARG A 99 -5.52 4.60 -22.96
CA ARG A 99 -5.55 6.01 -22.54
C ARG A 99 -6.77 6.29 -21.70
N ARG A 100 -6.67 6.06 -20.39
CA ARG A 100 -7.76 6.29 -19.44
C ARG A 100 -7.48 7.46 -18.51
N LYS A 101 -8.52 8.25 -18.26
CA LYS A 101 -8.54 9.26 -17.19
C LYS A 101 -8.84 8.55 -15.86
N LEU A 102 -8.27 9.04 -14.77
CA LEU A 102 -8.65 8.59 -13.43
C LEU A 102 -10.15 8.93 -13.22
N PRO A 103 -10.97 7.95 -12.79
CA PRO A 103 -12.42 8.13 -12.72
C PRO A 103 -12.81 9.09 -11.59
N GLY A 104 -14.08 9.52 -11.57
CA GLY A 104 -14.61 10.37 -10.51
C GLY A 104 -14.04 11.80 -10.44
N GLY A 105 -13.39 12.27 -11.50
CA GLY A 105 -12.81 13.62 -11.58
C GLY A 105 -11.43 13.75 -10.93
N TRP A 106 -10.79 12.64 -10.57
CA TRP A 106 -9.49 12.62 -9.88
C TRP A 106 -8.28 12.77 -10.80
N SER A 107 -8.46 12.88 -12.12
CA SER A 107 -7.32 13.14 -13.02
C SER A 107 -6.70 14.50 -12.69
N HIS A 108 -5.38 14.61 -12.73
CA HIS A 108 -4.66 15.84 -12.38
C HIS A 108 -5.21 17.08 -13.11
N ALA A 109 -5.50 16.97 -14.42
CA ALA A 109 -6.07 18.10 -15.18
C ALA A 109 -7.50 18.49 -14.76
N GLN A 110 -8.30 17.55 -14.25
CA GLN A 110 -9.68 17.79 -13.84
C GLN A 110 -9.75 18.46 -12.46
N VAL A 111 -8.88 18.05 -11.52
CA VAL A 111 -8.84 18.64 -10.18
C VAL A 111 -8.38 20.10 -10.15
N LEU A 112 -7.70 20.56 -11.21
CA LEU A 112 -7.36 21.97 -11.40
C LEU A 112 -8.57 22.83 -11.75
N GLN A 113 -9.66 22.21 -12.22
CA GLN A 113 -10.88 22.91 -12.65
C GLN A 113 -12.02 22.72 -11.65
N HIS A 114 -12.13 21.52 -11.06
CA HIS A 114 -13.25 21.15 -10.19
C HIS A 114 -12.76 20.30 -9.02
N ILE A 115 -13.24 20.59 -7.82
CA ILE A 115 -12.97 19.78 -6.62
C ILE A 115 -13.71 18.44 -6.76
N PRO A 116 -13.01 17.28 -6.74
CA PRO A 116 -13.66 15.98 -6.83
C PRO A 116 -14.47 15.68 -5.57
N LYS A 117 -15.61 15.01 -5.73
CA LYS A 117 -16.40 14.55 -4.58
C LYS A 117 -15.69 13.40 -3.89
N ARG A 118 -15.48 13.51 -2.58
CA ARG A 118 -15.01 12.40 -1.74
C ARG A 118 -16.10 11.32 -1.71
N LYS A 119 -15.71 10.06 -1.93
CA LYS A 119 -16.62 8.92 -1.95
C LYS A 119 -16.15 7.89 -0.93
N SER A 120 -17.10 7.30 -0.19
CA SER A 120 -16.79 6.22 0.74
C SER A 120 -16.55 4.88 0.06
N LYS A 121 -17.03 4.72 -1.18
CA LYS A 121 -16.85 3.51 -1.99
C LYS A 121 -15.73 3.70 -3.01
N PRO A 122 -15.06 2.61 -3.43
CA PRO A 122 -14.10 2.66 -4.54
C PRO A 122 -14.73 3.23 -5.81
N ILE A 123 -13.90 3.84 -6.65
CA ILE A 123 -14.34 4.45 -7.91
C ILE A 123 -13.77 3.62 -9.05
N CYS A 124 -14.65 2.90 -9.74
CA CYS A 124 -14.26 2.01 -10.84
C CYS A 124 -13.83 2.79 -12.08
N PHE A 125 -12.85 2.23 -12.79
CA PHE A 125 -12.70 2.41 -14.22
C PHE A 125 -13.82 1.66 -14.96
N ASP A 126 -13.89 1.85 -16.28
CA ASP A 126 -14.71 1.08 -17.22
C ASP A 126 -14.15 -0.34 -17.45
N LEU A 127 -13.74 -1.03 -16.38
CA LEU A 127 -13.07 -2.33 -16.42
C LEU A 127 -13.55 -3.18 -15.24
N TYR A 128 -14.45 -4.12 -15.51
CA TYR A 128 -15.17 -4.91 -14.50
C TYR A 128 -14.84 -6.38 -14.60
N LEU A 129 -14.84 -7.07 -13.47
CA LEU A 129 -14.67 -8.50 -13.34
C LEU A 129 -15.89 -9.12 -12.68
N THR A 130 -16.26 -10.31 -13.13
CA THR A 130 -17.22 -11.17 -12.44
C THR A 130 -16.74 -12.61 -12.43
N SER A 131 -17.02 -13.36 -11.38
CA SER A 131 -16.83 -14.81 -11.36
C SER A 131 -18.17 -15.54 -11.24
N TYR A 132 -18.22 -16.75 -11.80
CA TYR A 132 -19.40 -17.59 -11.77
C TYR A 132 -19.06 -19.03 -11.40
N ASP A 133 -19.98 -19.68 -10.71
CA ASP A 133 -19.92 -21.11 -10.41
C ASP A 133 -20.34 -21.97 -11.63
N GLN A 134 -20.40 -23.30 -11.44
CA GLN A 134 -20.77 -24.27 -12.47
C GLN A 134 -22.25 -24.14 -12.88
N GLU A 135 -23.11 -23.72 -11.96
CA GLU A 135 -24.52 -23.44 -12.16
C GLU A 135 -24.78 -22.09 -12.87
N GLY A 136 -23.73 -21.30 -13.09
CA GLY A 136 -23.79 -19.99 -13.73
C GLY A 136 -24.29 -18.87 -12.81
N GLN A 137 -24.27 -19.07 -11.48
CA GLN A 137 -24.56 -18.03 -10.50
C GLN A 137 -23.35 -17.13 -10.28
N LEU A 138 -23.61 -15.84 -10.09
CA LEU A 138 -22.58 -14.84 -9.82
C LEU A 138 -22.03 -15.03 -8.39
N GLU A 139 -20.72 -15.26 -8.27
CA GLU A 139 -20.05 -15.39 -6.97
C GLU A 139 -19.37 -14.10 -6.53
N TYR A 140 -18.69 -13.41 -7.44
CA TYR A 140 -17.93 -12.21 -7.14
C TYR A 140 -18.09 -11.16 -8.23
N PHE A 141 -18.06 -9.88 -7.83
CA PHE A 141 -18.05 -8.73 -8.73
C PHE A 141 -16.98 -7.75 -8.26
N ASP A 142 -16.09 -7.34 -9.16
CA ASP A 142 -15.11 -6.31 -8.89
C ASP A 142 -14.83 -5.43 -10.11
N CYS A 143 -13.95 -4.44 -9.96
CA CYS A 143 -13.48 -3.58 -11.02
C CYS A 143 -12.05 -3.12 -10.75
N LEU A 144 -11.33 -2.74 -11.80
CA LEU A 144 -10.14 -1.91 -11.60
C LEU A 144 -10.61 -0.57 -11.04
N LYS A 145 -10.02 -0.11 -9.94
CA LYS A 145 -10.55 1.02 -9.15
C LYS A 145 -9.47 1.91 -8.56
N ILE A 146 -9.88 3.12 -8.22
CA ILE A 146 -9.11 4.04 -7.36
C ILE A 146 -9.79 4.18 -6.00
N GLN A 147 -9.00 4.43 -4.96
CA GLN A 147 -9.46 4.60 -3.59
C GLN A 147 -8.80 5.82 -2.92
N PRO A 148 -9.11 7.04 -3.37
CA PRO A 148 -8.43 8.24 -2.94
C PRO A 148 -8.75 8.66 -1.50
N THR A 149 -9.76 8.09 -0.85
CA THR A 149 -10.24 8.50 0.49
C THR A 149 -10.49 7.31 1.43
N TRP A 150 -9.75 6.20 1.24
CA TRP A 150 -10.03 4.95 1.95
C TRP A 150 -9.81 5.07 3.46
N MET A 151 -8.78 5.77 3.93
CA MET A 151 -8.52 5.90 5.37
C MET A 151 -9.53 6.82 6.07
N PHE A 152 -10.07 7.81 5.36
CA PHE A 152 -11.08 8.72 5.86
C PHE A 152 -12.45 8.03 5.92
N SER A 153 -12.77 7.24 4.90
CA SER A 153 -14.09 6.62 4.74
C SER A 153 -14.37 5.43 5.68
N LYS A 154 -13.35 4.86 6.32
CA LYS A 154 -13.47 3.66 7.16
C LYS A 154 -13.59 4.06 8.64
N PRO A 155 -14.75 3.81 9.28
CA PRO A 155 -14.92 4.05 10.72
C PRO A 155 -13.89 3.26 11.54
N GLY A 156 -13.50 3.80 12.70
CA GLY A 156 -12.59 3.14 13.64
C GLY A 156 -11.10 3.21 13.27
N LEU A 157 -10.76 3.35 11.99
CA LEU A 157 -9.35 3.44 11.56
C LEU A 157 -8.64 4.67 12.14
N GLY A 158 -9.40 5.73 12.45
CA GLY A 158 -8.91 6.93 13.13
C GLY A 158 -8.20 6.65 14.46
N ASN A 159 -8.60 5.60 15.19
CA ASN A 159 -8.09 5.31 16.54
C ASN A 159 -7.00 4.22 16.55
N VAL A 160 -6.66 3.67 15.38
CA VAL A 160 -5.62 2.64 15.25
C VAL A 160 -4.25 3.30 15.23
N SER A 161 -3.30 2.75 15.99
CA SER A 161 -1.93 3.26 16.00
C SER A 161 -1.24 3.04 14.66
N LEU A 162 -0.35 3.95 14.26
CA LEU A 162 0.28 3.90 12.94
C LEU A 162 1.13 2.62 12.75
N ARG A 163 1.68 2.03 13.82
CA ARG A 163 2.37 0.72 13.81
C ARG A 163 1.46 -0.47 13.53
N GLU A 164 0.16 -0.35 13.79
CA GLU A 164 -0.82 -1.43 13.58
C GLU A 164 -1.46 -1.36 12.19
N LEU A 165 -1.41 -0.21 11.53
CA LEU A 165 -1.93 -0.05 10.17
C LEU A 165 -1.10 -0.81 9.14
N PHE A 166 -1.76 -1.53 8.25
CA PHE A 166 -1.16 -1.97 7.01
C PHE A 166 -1.19 -0.80 6.00
N LEU A 167 -0.04 -0.19 5.71
CA LEU A 167 0.09 0.93 4.79
C LEU A 167 0.62 0.44 3.42
N PRO A 168 -0.17 0.54 2.33
CA PRO A 168 0.31 0.23 1.00
C PRO A 168 1.26 1.36 0.52
N GLY A 169 2.44 0.96 0.05
CA GLY A 169 3.52 1.87 -0.28
C GLY A 169 4.21 1.56 -1.61
N THR A 170 5.00 2.51 -2.08
CA THR A 170 5.81 2.37 -3.31
C THR A 170 7.28 2.59 -3.01
N HIS A 171 8.14 1.70 -3.47
CA HIS A 171 9.58 1.91 -3.43
C HIS A 171 9.97 2.90 -4.54
N CYS A 172 10.88 3.83 -4.23
CA CYS A 172 11.35 4.85 -5.17
C CYS A 172 10.15 5.56 -5.83
N SER A 173 9.22 6.11 -5.03
CA SER A 173 7.90 6.56 -5.50
C SER A 173 7.98 7.60 -6.62
N GLY A 174 9.02 8.44 -6.61
CA GLY A 174 9.27 9.43 -7.65
C GLY A 174 10.00 8.91 -8.90
N CYS A 175 10.29 7.60 -8.96
CA CYS A 175 11.10 6.98 -10.01
C CYS A 175 10.22 6.47 -11.15
N TYR A 176 9.50 7.39 -11.77
CA TYR A 176 8.61 7.13 -12.90
C TYR A 176 9.03 7.96 -14.13
N GLN A 177 8.50 7.59 -15.29
CA GLN A 177 8.78 8.29 -16.53
C GLN A 177 8.09 9.66 -16.54
N THR A 178 8.85 10.72 -16.76
CA THR A 178 8.40 12.10 -16.93
C THR A 178 8.55 12.53 -18.38
N ARG A 179 7.88 13.63 -18.76
CA ARG A 179 8.06 14.24 -20.10
C ARG A 179 9.53 14.59 -20.40
N ASN A 180 10.31 14.92 -19.38
CA ASN A 180 11.70 15.31 -19.54
C ASN A 180 12.65 14.13 -19.74
N ASN A 181 12.23 12.92 -19.36
CA ASN A 181 13.09 11.73 -19.37
C ASN A 181 12.54 10.58 -20.24
N VAL A 182 11.43 10.78 -20.95
CA VAL A 182 10.81 9.80 -21.86
C VAL A 182 11.75 9.32 -22.98
N GLY A 183 12.75 10.12 -23.36
CA GLY A 183 13.77 9.74 -24.34
C GLY A 183 14.99 9.01 -23.75
N ASN A 184 15.11 8.93 -22.43
CA ASN A 184 16.32 8.44 -21.79
C ASN A 184 16.37 6.90 -21.75
N ALA A 185 17.17 6.31 -22.64
CA ALA A 185 17.30 4.86 -22.78
C ALA A 185 17.87 4.17 -21.52
N ILE A 186 18.77 4.83 -20.78
CA ILE A 186 19.35 4.27 -19.55
C ILE A 186 18.29 4.22 -18.45
N LEU A 187 17.55 5.32 -18.25
CA LEU A 187 16.46 5.35 -17.26
C LEU A 187 15.36 4.33 -17.56
N LYS A 188 15.04 4.10 -18.83
CA LYS A 188 14.10 3.04 -19.23
C LYS A 188 14.57 1.65 -18.82
N LYS A 189 15.87 1.37 -18.95
CA LYS A 189 16.45 0.07 -18.63
C LYS A 189 16.60 -0.16 -17.13
N ILE A 190 17.03 0.85 -16.38
CA ILE A 190 17.44 0.65 -14.97
C ILE A 190 16.92 1.71 -13.99
N GLY A 191 16.37 2.82 -14.46
CA GLY A 191 16.04 3.99 -13.64
C GLY A 191 14.60 4.06 -13.15
N PHE A 192 13.63 3.49 -13.85
CA PHE A 192 12.22 3.51 -13.43
C PHE A 192 11.88 2.34 -12.50
N ARG A 193 11.01 2.62 -11.52
CA ARG A 193 10.50 1.69 -10.51
C ARG A 193 8.97 1.76 -10.37
N GLN A 194 8.34 2.79 -10.93
CA GLN A 194 6.89 2.94 -10.98
C GLN A 194 6.45 3.30 -12.41
N SER A 195 5.31 2.79 -12.84
CA SER A 195 4.69 3.10 -14.13
C SER A 195 3.80 4.36 -14.09
N LEU A 196 3.43 4.79 -12.89
CA LEU A 196 2.50 5.89 -12.62
C LEU A 196 3.18 7.00 -11.82
N ASP A 197 2.77 8.24 -12.05
CA ASP A 197 3.22 9.40 -11.26
C ASP A 197 2.72 9.35 -9.80
N VAL A 198 3.30 10.19 -8.94
CA VAL A 198 2.96 10.21 -7.51
C VAL A 198 1.51 10.60 -7.27
N TRP A 199 0.97 11.54 -8.06
CA TRP A 199 -0.46 11.88 -8.02
C TRP A 199 -1.33 10.63 -8.21
N SER A 200 -1.07 9.86 -9.27
CA SER A 200 -1.84 8.66 -9.59
C SER A 200 -1.62 7.57 -8.54
N GLN A 201 -0.40 7.36 -8.04
CA GLN A 201 -0.13 6.44 -6.92
C GLN A 201 -1.04 6.73 -5.71
N LEU A 202 -1.10 8.00 -5.29
CA LEU A 202 -1.92 8.46 -4.17
C LEU A 202 -3.42 8.26 -4.45
N VAL A 203 -3.88 8.64 -5.64
CA VAL A 203 -5.30 8.47 -6.03
C VAL A 203 -5.71 7.00 -6.06
N PHE A 204 -4.84 6.11 -6.55
CA PHE A 204 -5.10 4.67 -6.52
C PHE A 204 -5.27 4.15 -5.09
N GLY A 205 -4.47 4.64 -4.13
CA GLY A 205 -4.62 4.28 -2.72
C GLY A 205 -3.31 4.16 -1.95
N VAL A 206 -2.16 4.38 -2.58
CA VAL A 206 -0.84 4.39 -1.91
C VAL A 206 -0.80 5.47 -0.83
N ARG A 207 -0.23 5.17 0.34
CA ARG A 207 -0.09 6.11 1.46
C ARG A 207 1.32 6.22 2.02
N TYR A 208 2.22 5.31 1.66
CA TYR A 208 3.63 5.37 2.08
C TYR A 208 4.55 5.56 0.87
N LEU A 209 5.22 6.71 0.80
CA LEU A 209 6.09 7.10 -0.31
C LEU A 209 7.55 7.09 0.11
N ASP A 210 8.40 6.33 -0.59
CA ASP A 210 9.84 6.25 -0.34
C ASP A 210 10.61 7.11 -1.34
N PHE A 211 11.36 8.08 -0.81
CA PHE A 211 12.16 9.01 -1.57
C PHE A 211 13.65 8.87 -1.26
N SER A 212 14.44 8.93 -2.33
CA SER A 212 15.89 9.08 -2.27
C SER A 212 16.25 10.38 -2.96
N ILE A 213 16.93 11.30 -2.26
CA ILE A 213 17.12 12.69 -2.73
C ILE A 213 18.58 12.97 -3.06
N GLY A 214 18.80 13.60 -4.21
CA GLY A 214 20.10 14.12 -4.62
C GLY A 214 20.06 15.63 -4.73
N TYR A 215 21.15 16.27 -4.35
CA TYR A 215 21.38 17.70 -4.56
C TYR A 215 22.28 17.91 -5.79
N TYR A 216 21.79 18.71 -6.73
CA TYR A 216 22.50 19.14 -7.92
C TYR A 216 22.28 20.63 -8.13
N PRO A 217 23.26 21.50 -7.86
CA PRO A 217 23.08 22.94 -7.98
C PRO A 217 22.68 23.30 -9.42
N SER A 218 21.56 24.00 -9.55
CA SER A 218 21.09 24.57 -10.80
C SER A 218 21.53 26.04 -10.88
N HIS A 219 21.93 26.50 -12.07
CA HIS A 219 22.36 27.89 -12.29
C HIS A 219 21.34 28.95 -11.80
N ASN A 220 20.05 28.60 -11.77
CA ASN A 220 18.99 29.50 -11.32
C ASN A 220 18.43 29.15 -9.93
N GLY A 221 19.01 28.18 -9.21
CA GLY A 221 18.59 27.73 -7.87
C GLY A 221 17.23 27.01 -7.76
N THR A 222 16.39 27.07 -8.80
CA THR A 222 15.00 26.56 -8.75
C THR A 222 14.86 25.03 -8.76
N ARG A 223 15.89 24.28 -9.16
CA ARG A 223 15.83 22.82 -9.39
C ARG A 223 17.04 22.10 -8.80
N ASN A 224 17.30 22.38 -7.53
CA ASN A 224 18.46 21.81 -6.86
C ASN A 224 18.23 20.38 -6.36
N PHE A 225 16.99 20.01 -6.06
CA PHE A 225 16.64 18.70 -5.51
C PHE A 225 16.00 17.77 -6.54
N TRP A 226 16.52 16.55 -6.58
CA TRP A 226 16.13 15.51 -7.53
C TRP A 226 15.80 14.21 -6.82
N ILE A 227 14.76 13.52 -7.30
CA ILE A 227 14.55 12.11 -7.02
C ILE A 227 15.67 11.33 -7.69
N MET A 228 16.31 10.48 -6.90
CA MET A 228 17.40 9.63 -7.29
C MET A 228 16.95 8.17 -7.28
N ASN A 229 17.38 7.43 -8.29
CA ASN A 229 17.44 5.98 -8.22
C ASN A 229 18.91 5.59 -8.31
N GLU A 230 19.49 5.15 -7.19
CA GLU A 230 20.93 5.02 -7.03
C GLU A 230 21.64 6.34 -7.42
N HIS A 231 22.44 6.32 -8.49
CA HIS A 231 23.17 7.50 -8.97
C HIS A 231 22.46 8.27 -10.10
N PHE A 232 21.26 7.83 -10.50
CA PHE A 232 20.54 8.41 -11.63
C PHE A 232 19.49 9.43 -11.19
N ARG A 233 19.53 10.64 -11.78
CA ARG A 233 18.48 11.65 -11.64
C ARG A 233 17.24 11.25 -12.43
N VAL A 234 16.10 11.16 -11.76
CA VAL A 234 14.83 10.76 -12.40
C VAL A 234 13.88 11.93 -12.57
N ALA A 235 13.50 12.59 -11.47
CA ALA A 235 12.47 13.62 -11.46
C ALA A 235 12.86 14.76 -10.50
N SER A 236 12.28 15.95 -10.69
CA SER A 236 12.45 17.05 -9.74
C SER A 236 11.53 16.87 -8.54
N VAL A 237 12.00 17.22 -7.34
CA VAL A 237 11.26 17.02 -6.09
C VAL A 237 10.07 17.96 -5.94
N ARG A 238 10.24 19.25 -6.24
CA ARG A 238 9.22 20.28 -5.96
C ARG A 238 7.84 19.97 -6.59
N PRO A 239 7.73 19.59 -7.89
CA PRO A 239 6.43 19.22 -8.46
C PRO A 239 5.75 18.03 -7.75
N ILE A 240 6.53 17.06 -7.27
CA ILE A 240 6.01 15.91 -6.53
C ILE A 240 5.43 16.36 -5.18
N LEU A 241 6.11 17.27 -4.47
CA LEU A 241 5.59 17.85 -3.22
C LEU A 241 4.27 18.60 -3.47
N GLN A 242 4.17 19.32 -4.58
CA GLN A 242 2.94 20.04 -4.95
C GLN A 242 1.78 19.09 -5.25
N ASP A 243 2.04 17.94 -5.88
CA ASP A 243 1.03 16.90 -6.09
C ASP A 243 0.57 16.29 -4.77
N ILE A 244 1.50 16.01 -3.84
CA ILE A 244 1.19 15.51 -2.49
C ILE A 244 0.33 16.53 -1.73
N ARG A 245 0.73 17.81 -1.72
CA ARG A 245 -0.03 18.91 -1.10
C ARG A 245 -1.46 18.93 -1.61
N ARG A 246 -1.61 18.96 -2.94
CA ARG A 246 -2.94 19.01 -3.58
C ARG A 246 -3.76 17.78 -3.22
N PHE A 247 -3.16 16.60 -3.22
CA PHE A 247 -3.86 15.37 -2.88
C PHE A 247 -4.41 15.43 -1.46
N VAL A 248 -3.58 15.72 -0.45
CA VAL A 248 -4.03 15.69 0.96
C VAL A 248 -5.06 16.77 1.28
N ILE A 249 -5.00 17.94 0.63
CA ILE A 249 -6.04 18.98 0.77
C ILE A 249 -7.39 18.48 0.21
N LEU A 250 -7.37 17.80 -0.94
CA LEU A 250 -8.58 17.33 -1.59
C LEU A 250 -9.15 16.06 -0.93
N SER A 251 -8.30 15.19 -0.41
CA SER A 251 -8.69 13.88 0.13
C SER A 251 -8.83 13.84 1.64
N GLU A 252 -8.13 14.71 2.38
CA GLU A 252 -7.93 14.63 3.84
C GLU A 252 -7.33 13.29 4.32
N GLU A 253 -6.60 12.64 3.43
CA GLU A 253 -5.88 11.40 3.75
C GLU A 253 -4.50 11.70 4.31
N THR A 254 -4.09 10.88 5.28
CA THR A 254 -2.74 10.91 5.82
C THR A 254 -1.73 10.31 4.84
N VAL A 255 -0.62 10.99 4.55
CA VAL A 255 0.44 10.48 3.66
C VAL A 255 1.77 10.49 4.41
N PHE A 256 2.51 9.39 4.26
CA PHE A 256 3.82 9.17 4.86
C PHE A 256 4.90 9.41 3.82
N LEU A 257 5.80 10.35 4.09
CA LEU A 257 6.92 10.69 3.21
C LEU A 257 8.22 10.24 3.88
N ASP A 258 8.85 9.19 3.34
CA ASP A 258 10.07 8.62 3.88
C ASP A 258 11.30 9.07 3.08
N PHE A 259 12.04 10.03 3.64
CA PHE A 259 13.31 10.53 3.11
C PHE A 259 14.47 9.74 3.70
N ARG A 260 14.69 8.55 3.14
CA ARG A 260 15.62 7.58 3.73
C ARG A 260 17.05 7.67 3.22
N ARG A 261 17.24 8.04 1.96
CA ARG A 261 18.57 8.03 1.32
C ARG A 261 18.89 9.38 0.71
N PHE A 262 20.14 9.79 0.89
CA PHE A 262 20.71 11.01 0.33
C PHE A 262 21.94 10.69 -0.53
N PRO A 263 21.78 9.96 -1.66
CA PRO A 263 22.88 9.34 -2.39
C PRO A 263 23.86 10.32 -3.05
N LEU A 264 23.51 11.60 -3.19
CA LEU A 264 24.40 12.57 -3.83
C LEU A 264 24.22 14.00 -3.31
N GLY A 265 25.34 14.68 -3.05
CA GLY A 265 25.39 16.12 -2.78
C GLY A 265 25.10 16.53 -1.33
N PHE A 266 24.90 15.57 -0.43
CA PHE A 266 24.62 15.80 1.00
C PHE A 266 25.79 15.42 1.93
N HIS A 267 26.75 14.60 1.46
CA HIS A 267 27.88 14.20 2.29
C HIS A 267 28.79 15.40 2.61
N ASN A 268 29.05 15.65 3.90
CA ASN A 268 29.81 16.81 4.43
C ASN A 268 29.23 18.17 4.03
N ASN A 269 27.92 18.22 3.83
CA ASN A 269 27.19 19.31 3.20
C ASN A 269 25.87 19.50 4.01
N PRO A 270 25.96 20.02 5.25
CA PRO A 270 24.80 20.20 6.13
C PRO A 270 23.82 21.26 5.62
N GLU A 271 24.29 22.28 4.90
CA GLU A 271 23.46 23.35 4.34
C GLU A 271 22.45 22.84 3.29
N GLN A 272 22.72 21.68 2.69
CA GLN A 272 21.86 21.00 1.71
C GLN A 272 20.73 20.26 2.42
N HIS A 273 20.99 19.73 3.62
CA HIS A 273 19.95 19.21 4.51
C HIS A 273 19.04 20.36 4.96
N GLU A 274 19.61 21.48 5.40
CA GLU A 274 18.86 22.67 5.78
C GLU A 274 17.99 23.19 4.62
N ALA A 275 18.56 23.35 3.43
CA ALA A 275 17.84 23.79 2.25
C ALA A 275 16.73 22.81 1.82
N LEU A 276 16.90 21.50 2.03
CA LEU A 276 15.84 20.53 1.77
C LEU A 276 14.72 20.66 2.79
N LEU A 277 15.04 20.79 4.09
CA LEU A 277 14.03 21.02 5.13
C LEU A 277 13.25 22.32 4.89
N GLN A 278 13.93 23.39 4.47
CA GLN A 278 13.28 24.65 4.08
C GLN A 278 12.33 24.45 2.89
N LEU A 279 12.71 23.65 1.88
CA LEU A 279 11.81 23.30 0.77
C LEU A 279 10.59 22.52 1.26
N LEU A 280 10.77 21.55 2.16
CA LEU A 280 9.67 20.77 2.74
C LEU A 280 8.73 21.65 3.57
N GLU A 281 9.27 22.55 4.37
CA GLU A 281 8.51 23.54 5.13
C GLU A 281 7.70 24.45 4.21
N GLN A 282 8.32 24.98 3.14
CA GLN A 282 7.65 25.84 2.16
C GLN A 282 6.49 25.17 1.44
N GLU A 283 6.66 23.91 1.02
CA GLU A 283 5.66 23.22 0.21
C GLU A 283 4.58 22.54 1.08
N LEU A 284 4.93 22.04 2.26
CA LEU A 284 4.08 21.13 3.04
C LEU A 284 3.91 21.52 4.52
N GLY A 285 4.67 22.46 5.07
CA GLY A 285 4.82 22.66 6.52
C GLY A 285 3.50 22.90 7.29
N ASP A 286 2.53 23.57 6.68
CA ASP A 286 1.20 23.78 7.26
C ASP A 286 0.35 22.50 7.37
N LEU A 287 0.68 21.45 6.62
CA LEU A 287 -0.03 20.17 6.58
C LEU A 287 0.72 19.05 7.33
N VAL A 288 1.96 19.27 7.73
CA VAL A 288 2.79 18.28 8.42
C VAL A 288 2.45 18.23 9.91
N TYR A 289 2.30 17.01 10.43
CA TYR A 289 2.21 16.76 11.85
C TYR A 289 3.62 16.86 12.46
N ARG A 290 3.84 17.93 13.22
CA ARG A 290 5.14 18.25 13.80
C ARG A 290 5.36 17.51 15.10
N ARG A 291 6.63 17.29 15.40
CA ARG A 291 7.09 16.90 16.73
C ARG A 291 6.82 17.99 17.75
N GLN A 292 6.37 17.61 18.93
CA GLN A 292 6.28 18.48 20.09
C GLN A 292 7.62 18.41 20.84
N LEU A 293 8.34 19.53 20.87
CA LEU A 293 9.47 19.66 21.79
C LEU A 293 8.88 20.03 23.15
N SER A 294 8.78 19.05 24.07
CA SER A 294 8.46 19.39 25.45
C SER A 294 9.67 20.06 26.08
N SER A 295 9.50 21.31 26.50
CA SER A 295 10.43 22.04 27.36
C SER A 295 9.82 22.08 28.76
N ASP A 296 9.63 20.93 29.38
CA ASP A 296 9.28 20.89 30.80
C ASP A 296 10.57 21.07 31.60
N GLU A 297 10.86 22.33 31.96
CA GLU A 297 11.97 22.74 32.84
C GLU A 297 11.87 22.19 34.28
N GLU A 298 10.80 21.46 34.62
CA GLU A 298 10.53 20.91 35.96
C GLU A 298 10.71 19.38 36.08
N SER A 299 11.16 18.69 35.03
CA SER A 299 11.51 17.25 35.14
C SER A 299 12.91 16.97 34.61
N ASP A 300 13.77 16.38 35.45
CA ASP A 300 15.15 15.97 35.13
C ASP A 300 15.25 14.84 34.06
N ALA A 301 14.16 14.57 33.33
CA ALA A 301 14.13 13.61 32.23
C ALA A 301 13.51 14.29 31.00
N PRO A 302 14.25 14.50 29.89
CA PRO A 302 13.65 14.95 28.66
C PRO A 302 12.64 13.90 28.19
N MET A 303 11.35 14.20 28.31
CA MET A 303 10.29 13.46 27.63
C MET A 303 10.39 13.79 26.14
N MET A 304 11.33 13.13 25.46
CA MET A 304 11.33 13.06 24.00
C MET A 304 9.94 12.64 23.54
N ASP A 305 9.41 13.30 22.52
CA ASP A 305 8.23 12.84 21.81
C ASP A 305 8.23 11.32 21.70
N GLY A 306 7.09 10.71 22.04
CA GLY A 306 6.90 9.31 21.75
C GLY A 306 7.18 9.02 20.28
N GLU A 307 7.55 7.78 19.97
CA GLU A 307 7.87 7.40 18.60
C GLU A 307 6.69 7.65 17.64
N SER A 308 6.95 8.19 16.44
CA SER A 308 5.90 8.59 15.47
C SER A 308 4.88 7.49 15.16
N TYR A 309 5.30 6.23 15.24
CA TYR A 309 4.46 5.08 14.97
C TYR A 309 3.42 4.79 16.09
N ASN A 310 3.52 5.44 17.24
CA ASN A 310 2.54 5.38 18.32
C ASN A 310 1.36 6.34 18.12
N LEU A 311 1.50 7.32 17.22
CA LEU A 311 0.40 8.21 16.84
C LEU A 311 -0.75 7.39 16.24
N THR A 312 -1.91 8.02 16.11
CA THR A 312 -3.06 7.53 15.36
C THR A 312 -3.37 8.48 14.21
N LEU A 313 -4.15 8.02 13.22
CA LEU A 313 -4.66 8.90 12.16
C LEU A 313 -5.53 10.02 12.75
N GLY A 314 -6.26 9.73 13.83
CA GLY A 314 -7.12 10.65 14.54
C GLY A 314 -6.34 11.79 15.20
N ASP A 315 -5.18 11.51 15.80
CA ASP A 315 -4.32 12.53 16.40
C ASP A 315 -3.93 13.59 15.38
N MET A 316 -3.42 13.15 14.22
CA MET A 316 -3.03 14.04 13.14
C MET A 316 -4.21 14.85 12.59
N ARG A 317 -5.34 14.18 12.35
CA ARG A 317 -6.54 14.81 11.77
C ARG A 317 -7.16 15.86 12.68
N ARG A 318 -7.15 15.66 14.00
CA ARG A 318 -7.69 16.65 14.97
C ARG A 318 -6.93 17.97 14.91
N GLU A 319 -5.65 17.94 14.53
CA GLU A 319 -4.83 19.14 14.32
C GLU A 319 -4.89 19.68 12.88
N GLY A 320 -5.73 19.10 12.02
CA GLY A 320 -5.78 19.44 10.59
C GLY A 320 -4.48 19.10 9.86
N LYS A 321 -3.74 18.08 10.34
CA LYS A 321 -2.48 17.62 9.76
C LYS A 321 -2.68 16.29 9.04
N TYR A 322 -2.05 16.16 7.88
CA TYR A 322 -2.25 15.04 6.98
C TYR A 322 -0.93 14.47 6.45
N ILE A 323 0.21 15.00 6.85
CA ILE A 323 1.51 14.53 6.37
C ILE A 323 2.38 14.16 7.55
N LEU A 324 2.98 12.97 7.50
CA LEU A 324 4.07 12.57 8.39
C LEU A 324 5.35 12.45 7.56
N ILE A 325 6.40 13.16 7.95
CA ILE A 325 7.69 13.11 7.28
C ILE A 325 8.68 12.36 8.15
N THR A 326 9.26 11.28 7.64
CA THR A 326 10.43 10.64 8.25
C THR A 326 11.70 11.00 7.50
N TYR A 327 12.79 11.24 8.23
CA TYR A 327 14.02 11.78 7.64
C TYR A 327 15.27 11.14 8.26
N ASN A 328 16.10 10.50 7.43
CA ASN A 328 17.25 9.71 7.90
C ASN A 328 18.55 10.54 7.99
N HIS A 329 18.56 11.53 8.88
CA HIS A 329 19.74 12.35 9.19
C HIS A 329 19.67 12.87 10.62
N GLU A 330 20.60 12.43 11.48
CA GLU A 330 20.54 12.67 12.93
C GLU A 330 20.53 14.16 13.30
N ALA A 331 21.40 14.97 12.69
CA ALA A 331 21.45 16.40 13.01
C ALA A 331 20.13 17.12 12.68
N SER A 332 19.48 16.76 11.56
CA SER A 332 18.17 17.29 11.19
C SER A 332 17.07 16.91 12.19
N LEU A 333 17.16 15.72 12.80
CA LEU A 333 16.21 15.28 13.83
C LEU A 333 16.36 16.07 15.14
N ASN A 334 17.55 16.58 15.43
CA ASN A 334 17.79 17.37 16.64
C ASN A 334 17.38 18.83 16.46
N GLU A 335 17.47 19.35 15.24
CA GLU A 335 17.26 20.78 14.95
C GLU A 335 15.86 21.12 14.43
N SER A 336 15.12 20.14 13.90
CA SER A 336 13.83 20.39 13.23
C SER A 336 12.68 19.58 13.84
N THR A 337 11.59 20.27 14.18
CA THR A 337 10.33 19.63 14.57
C THR A 337 9.51 19.13 13.39
N LEU A 338 9.92 19.45 12.16
CA LEU A 338 9.20 19.07 10.94
C LEU A 338 9.26 17.57 10.67
N VAL A 339 10.32 16.90 11.13
CA VAL A 339 10.66 15.53 10.71
C VAL A 339 10.81 14.56 11.88
N TRP A 340 10.38 13.34 11.64
CA TRP A 340 10.42 12.22 12.57
C TRP A 340 11.53 11.24 12.22
N LYS A 341 11.94 10.44 13.21
CA LYS A 341 12.88 9.34 13.01
C LYS A 341 12.29 8.31 12.03
N PRO A 342 13.08 7.79 11.07
CA PRO A 342 12.61 6.79 10.13
C PRO A 342 12.25 5.47 10.82
N TRP A 343 11.17 4.85 10.34
CA TRP A 343 10.75 3.53 10.78
C TRP A 343 11.77 2.47 10.39
N LYS A 344 11.78 1.35 11.14
CA LYS A 344 12.73 0.26 10.90
C LYS A 344 12.47 -0.36 9.52
N LYS A 345 13.47 -0.33 8.64
CA LYS A 345 13.38 -0.92 7.31
C LYS A 345 13.87 -2.36 7.30
N HIS A 346 13.09 -3.20 6.66
CA HIS A 346 13.46 -4.53 6.20
C HIS A 346 13.37 -4.54 4.67
N SER A 347 14.29 -5.20 3.97
CA SER A 347 14.31 -5.17 2.52
C SER A 347 14.83 -6.47 1.92
N SER A 348 14.14 -6.94 0.89
CA SER A 348 14.56 -8.09 0.09
C SER A 348 15.46 -7.70 -1.10
N ALA A 349 15.93 -6.45 -1.19
CA ALA A 349 16.62 -5.95 -2.38
C ALA A 349 17.91 -6.73 -2.73
N PHE A 350 18.57 -7.33 -1.75
CA PHE A 350 19.79 -8.11 -1.96
C PHE A 350 19.54 -9.61 -2.11
N LEU A 351 18.29 -10.05 -1.95
CA LEU A 351 17.91 -11.46 -2.01
C LEU A 351 17.68 -11.90 -3.45
N LYS A 352 17.96 -13.17 -3.74
CA LYS A 352 17.38 -13.88 -4.87
C LYS A 352 15.88 -14.05 -4.60
N HIS A 353 15.07 -14.00 -5.64
CA HIS A 353 13.61 -14.18 -5.56
C HIS A 353 13.17 -15.57 -5.02
N THR A 354 14.09 -16.52 -4.88
CA THR A 354 13.89 -17.84 -4.24
C THR A 354 14.00 -17.78 -2.72
N GLU A 355 14.68 -16.78 -2.17
CA GLU A 355 14.92 -16.62 -0.72
C GLU A 355 13.83 -15.77 -0.04
N LEU A 356 12.94 -15.17 -0.83
CA LEU A 356 11.90 -14.26 -0.34
C LEU A 356 10.96 -14.91 0.68
N GLU A 357 10.58 -16.17 0.45
CA GLU A 357 9.66 -16.88 1.34
C GLU A 357 10.26 -17.07 2.72
N GLU A 358 11.48 -17.62 2.82
CA GLU A 358 12.18 -17.81 4.09
C GLU A 358 12.40 -16.47 4.81
N PHE A 359 12.83 -15.44 4.08
CA PHE A 359 13.00 -14.10 4.62
C PHE A 359 11.70 -13.57 5.25
N MET A 360 10.57 -13.71 4.55
CA MET A 360 9.27 -13.29 5.07
C MET A 360 8.81 -14.17 6.23
N GLN A 361 8.99 -15.49 6.18
CA GLN A 361 8.66 -16.37 7.30
C GLN A 361 9.40 -15.95 8.58
N ASN A 362 10.70 -15.66 8.47
CA ASN A 362 11.51 -15.20 9.61
C ASN A 362 11.05 -13.85 10.14
N LEU A 363 10.72 -12.91 9.24
CA LEU A 363 10.27 -11.57 9.60
C LEU A 363 8.88 -11.56 10.24
N PHE A 364 7.91 -12.27 9.64
CA PHE A 364 6.50 -12.22 10.03
C PHE A 364 6.14 -13.22 11.13
N SER A 365 6.87 -14.32 11.30
CA SER A 365 6.59 -15.29 12.37
C SER A 365 6.82 -14.71 13.77
N GLN A 366 7.57 -13.60 13.88
CA GLN A 366 8.01 -12.99 15.13
C GLN A 366 8.82 -13.93 16.02
N LYS A 367 9.26 -15.09 15.51
CA LYS A 367 10.09 -16.04 16.25
C LYS A 367 11.57 -15.66 16.22
N HIS A 368 11.99 -14.92 15.19
CA HIS A 368 13.36 -14.41 15.06
C HIS A 368 13.60 -13.18 15.97
N PRO A 369 14.80 -13.01 16.57
CA PRO A 369 15.13 -11.83 17.38
C PRO A 369 14.99 -10.50 16.64
N ASP A 370 15.31 -10.48 15.35
CA ASP A 370 15.23 -9.27 14.50
C ASP A 370 13.82 -8.95 13.98
N ALA A 371 12.83 -9.79 14.29
CA ALA A 371 11.47 -9.54 13.84
C ALA A 371 10.87 -8.33 14.56
N PRO A 372 10.17 -7.43 13.86
CA PRO A 372 9.62 -6.21 14.44
C PRO A 372 8.54 -6.55 15.48
N ARG A 373 8.69 -5.97 16.67
CA ARG A 373 7.75 -6.09 17.79
C ARG A 373 7.49 -4.71 18.40
N ASN A 374 6.24 -4.29 18.44
CA ASN A 374 5.79 -3.01 19.05
C ASN A 374 6.44 -1.74 18.48
N ILE A 375 7.03 -1.81 17.29
CA ILE A 375 7.67 -0.70 16.58
C ILE A 375 7.00 -0.43 15.23
N GLY A 376 7.16 0.79 14.69
CA GLY A 376 6.86 1.09 13.30
C GLY A 376 7.94 0.55 12.37
N TRP A 377 7.53 -0.09 11.28
CA TRP A 377 8.44 -0.74 10.35
C TRP A 377 7.91 -0.78 8.92
N SER A 378 8.84 -0.94 7.98
CA SER A 378 8.54 -1.06 6.56
C SER A 378 9.22 -2.28 5.95
N LEU A 379 8.50 -2.99 5.08
CA LEU A 379 9.02 -4.02 4.19
C LEU A 379 9.16 -3.45 2.79
N HIS A 380 10.39 -3.34 2.30
CA HIS A 380 10.69 -3.05 0.91
C HIS A 380 10.82 -4.39 0.15
N GLY A 381 9.67 -4.90 -0.31
CA GLY A 381 9.53 -6.15 -1.05
C GLY A 381 9.89 -5.99 -2.51
N VAL A 382 11.19 -5.80 -2.77
CA VAL A 382 11.76 -5.55 -4.10
C VAL A 382 12.97 -6.44 -4.33
N GLN A 383 13.41 -6.56 -5.58
CA GLN A 383 14.70 -7.17 -5.91
C GLN A 383 15.58 -6.12 -6.58
N GLY A 384 16.80 -5.96 -6.05
CA GLY A 384 17.82 -5.05 -6.55
C GLY A 384 18.52 -5.59 -7.79
N PHE A 385 19.45 -4.81 -8.33
CA PHE A 385 20.21 -5.19 -9.52
C PHE A 385 21.11 -6.41 -9.28
N GLN A 386 21.86 -6.43 -8.19
CA GLN A 386 22.77 -7.54 -7.88
C GLN A 386 22.04 -8.87 -7.67
N GLY A 387 20.92 -8.84 -6.93
CA GLY A 387 20.12 -10.04 -6.64
C GLY A 387 19.36 -10.61 -7.85
N SER A 388 19.40 -9.93 -9.01
CA SER A 388 18.63 -10.29 -10.21
C SER A 388 19.47 -10.84 -11.35
N TYR A 389 20.70 -11.26 -11.07
CA TYR A 389 21.53 -11.94 -12.06
C TYR A 389 20.92 -13.30 -12.41
N ASN A 390 20.64 -13.54 -13.69
CA ASN A 390 20.27 -14.83 -14.23
C ASN A 390 21.54 -15.54 -14.72
N GLU A 391 21.85 -16.69 -14.11
CA GLU A 391 23.02 -17.50 -14.45
C GLU A 391 22.89 -18.17 -15.83
N GLU A 392 21.67 -18.55 -16.24
CA GLU A 392 21.42 -19.24 -17.51
C GLU A 392 21.62 -18.30 -18.71
N ASP A 393 21.08 -17.08 -18.62
CA ASP A 393 21.16 -16.09 -19.69
C ASP A 393 22.39 -15.16 -19.56
N ALA A 394 23.18 -15.31 -18.50
CA ALA A 394 24.28 -14.40 -18.12
C ALA A 394 23.88 -12.91 -18.17
N THR A 395 22.64 -12.59 -17.79
CA THR A 395 22.06 -11.24 -17.89
C THR A 395 21.37 -10.81 -16.59
N TYR A 396 21.16 -9.50 -16.44
CA TYR A 396 20.41 -8.93 -15.32
C TYR A 396 19.00 -8.58 -15.75
N LEU A 397 18.02 -8.92 -14.91
CA LEU A 397 16.64 -8.54 -15.12
C LEU A 397 16.42 -7.02 -14.99
N MET A 398 15.61 -6.48 -15.91
CA MET A 398 15.10 -5.12 -15.85
C MET A 398 14.14 -4.95 -14.66
N PRO A 399 13.95 -3.72 -14.15
CA PRO A 399 13.10 -3.45 -13.00
C PRO A 399 11.67 -4.01 -13.11
N ALA A 400 11.04 -3.88 -14.28
CA ALA A 400 9.71 -4.42 -14.54
C ALA A 400 9.66 -5.96 -14.51
N GLU A 401 10.71 -6.62 -15.00
CA GLU A 401 10.84 -8.09 -15.00
C GLU A 401 10.99 -8.59 -13.57
N ARG A 402 11.85 -7.94 -12.77
CA ARG A 402 12.00 -8.24 -11.34
C ARG A 402 10.68 -8.09 -10.59
N ALA A 403 9.98 -6.97 -10.79
CA ALA A 403 8.69 -6.73 -10.16
C ALA A 403 7.69 -7.83 -10.55
N SER A 404 7.63 -8.23 -11.82
CA SER A 404 6.72 -9.27 -12.31
C SER A 404 6.99 -10.66 -11.71
N ILE A 405 8.18 -10.90 -11.14
CA ILE A 405 8.53 -12.15 -10.45
C ILE A 405 8.30 -12.02 -8.94
N VAL A 406 8.74 -10.92 -8.34
CA VAL A 406 8.71 -10.69 -6.88
C VAL A 406 7.29 -10.40 -6.39
N ASN A 407 6.55 -9.57 -7.12
CA ASN A 407 5.24 -9.09 -6.70
C ASN A 407 4.23 -10.22 -6.52
N PRO A 408 4.05 -11.18 -7.46
CA PRO A 408 3.11 -12.28 -7.25
C PRO A 408 3.44 -13.13 -6.02
N LYS A 409 4.73 -13.44 -5.80
CA LYS A 409 5.18 -14.20 -4.62
C LYS A 409 4.88 -13.44 -3.33
N LEU A 410 5.24 -12.15 -3.29
CA LEU A 410 4.97 -11.29 -2.15
C LEU A 410 3.47 -11.21 -1.85
N MET A 411 2.64 -11.04 -2.88
CA MET A 411 1.18 -10.97 -2.73
C MET A 411 0.56 -12.29 -2.27
N GLN A 412 1.05 -13.43 -2.74
CA GLN A 412 0.63 -14.75 -2.28
C GLN A 412 0.89 -14.91 -0.77
N LEU A 413 2.10 -14.55 -0.34
CA LEU A 413 2.53 -14.64 1.04
C LEU A 413 1.76 -13.67 1.97
N LEU A 414 1.52 -12.44 1.51
CA LEU A 414 0.72 -11.46 2.23
C LEU A 414 -0.77 -11.80 2.24
N GLY A 415 -1.29 -12.46 1.21
CA GLY A 415 -2.69 -12.89 1.14
C GLY A 415 -3.10 -13.88 2.24
N GLY A 416 -2.12 -14.52 2.88
CA GLY A 416 -2.33 -15.36 4.07
C GLY A 416 -2.32 -14.56 5.40
N PRO A 417 -1.98 -15.22 6.53
CA PRO A 417 -2.04 -14.61 7.86
C PRO A 417 -1.01 -13.48 8.07
N TRP A 418 -0.04 -13.32 7.17
CA TRP A 418 1.04 -12.34 7.33
C TRP A 418 0.59 -10.90 7.13
N SER A 419 -0.44 -10.66 6.31
CA SER A 419 -1.04 -9.32 6.19
C SER A 419 -1.45 -8.72 7.55
N GLN A 420 -1.96 -9.55 8.47
CA GLN A 420 -2.36 -9.12 9.82
C GLN A 420 -1.21 -8.57 10.66
N ARG A 421 0.03 -8.91 10.32
CA ARG A 421 1.23 -8.40 11.00
C ARG A 421 1.95 -7.33 10.19
N ALA A 422 1.58 -7.11 8.93
CA ALA A 422 2.19 -6.11 8.08
C ALA A 422 1.94 -4.69 8.61
N ASN A 423 2.97 -3.85 8.52
CA ASN A 423 2.89 -2.40 8.72
C ASN A 423 3.01 -1.69 7.37
N ALA A 424 4.10 -0.99 7.05
CA ALA A 424 4.27 -0.46 5.68
C ALA A 424 4.83 -1.53 4.73
N VAL A 425 4.23 -1.74 3.55
CA VAL A 425 4.79 -2.61 2.51
C VAL A 425 4.97 -1.82 1.23
N LEU A 426 6.18 -1.81 0.70
CA LEU A 426 6.58 -1.04 -0.47
C LEU A 426 7.04 -1.98 -1.58
N VAL A 427 6.51 -1.76 -2.78
CA VAL A 427 6.81 -2.56 -3.97
C VAL A 427 7.26 -1.69 -5.13
N ASP A 428 7.96 -2.30 -6.09
CA ASP A 428 8.15 -1.73 -7.42
C ASP A 428 6.91 -2.05 -8.28
N TYR A 429 6.50 -1.10 -9.13
CA TYR A 429 5.34 -1.21 -10.03
C TYR A 429 4.05 -1.64 -9.31
N PHE A 430 3.58 -0.85 -8.34
CA PHE A 430 2.43 -1.24 -7.50
C PHE A 430 1.16 -1.61 -8.28
N ALA A 431 0.95 -1.05 -9.47
CA ALA A 431 -0.21 -1.36 -10.31
C ALA A 431 -0.24 -2.83 -10.79
N ASN A 432 0.90 -3.53 -10.71
CA ASN A 432 1.02 -4.96 -10.95
C ASN A 432 0.65 -5.82 -9.71
N THR A 433 0.09 -5.20 -8.66
CA THR A 433 -0.27 -5.88 -7.40
C THR A 433 -1.71 -5.55 -6.99
N ASN A 434 -2.25 -6.36 -6.09
CA ASN A 434 -3.47 -6.04 -5.34
C ASN A 434 -3.19 -5.46 -3.94
N LEU A 435 -2.02 -4.85 -3.74
CA LEU A 435 -1.55 -4.45 -2.41
C LEU A 435 -2.48 -3.46 -1.72
N ILE A 436 -3.13 -2.57 -2.48
CA ILE A 436 -4.02 -1.54 -1.94
C ILE A 436 -5.29 -2.18 -1.35
N ASP A 437 -5.98 -3.04 -2.12
CA ASP A 437 -7.18 -3.70 -1.62
C ASP A 437 -6.87 -4.63 -0.46
N LEU A 438 -5.75 -5.38 -0.55
CA LEU A 438 -5.30 -6.22 0.54
C LEU A 438 -5.10 -5.41 1.83
N ALA A 439 -4.37 -4.28 1.75
CA ALA A 439 -4.13 -3.44 2.91
C ALA A 439 -5.43 -2.85 3.49
N ILE A 440 -6.36 -2.41 2.65
CA ILE A 440 -7.65 -1.85 3.08
C ILE A 440 -8.50 -2.92 3.78
N ASN A 441 -8.61 -4.11 3.19
CA ASN A 441 -9.39 -5.21 3.75
C ASN A 441 -8.77 -5.72 5.05
N THR A 442 -7.44 -5.86 5.10
CA THR A 442 -6.74 -6.24 6.33
C THR A 442 -6.95 -5.20 7.43
N ASN A 443 -6.84 -3.90 7.14
CA ASN A 443 -7.07 -2.86 8.13
C ASN A 443 -8.50 -2.88 8.66
N HIS A 444 -9.48 -3.12 7.79
CA HIS A 444 -10.87 -3.29 8.22
C HIS A 444 -11.01 -4.47 9.20
N TYR A 445 -10.40 -5.61 8.88
CA TYR A 445 -10.38 -6.76 9.77
C TYR A 445 -9.69 -6.47 11.12
N LYS A 446 -8.54 -5.80 11.10
CA LYS A 446 -7.83 -5.36 12.32
C LYS A 446 -8.70 -4.47 13.20
N THR A 447 -9.49 -3.58 12.60
CA THR A 447 -10.41 -2.71 13.38
C THR A 447 -11.56 -3.48 14.02
N LEU A 448 -12.09 -4.51 13.36
CA LEU A 448 -13.18 -5.33 13.91
C LEU A 448 -12.73 -6.20 15.08
N ARG A 449 -11.48 -6.71 15.03
CA ARG A 449 -10.90 -7.56 16.07
C ARG A 449 -10.23 -6.80 17.23
N ASN A 450 -10.21 -5.47 17.20
CA ASN A 450 -9.62 -4.72 18.31
C ASN A 450 -10.51 -4.93 19.56
N PRO A 451 -10.00 -5.51 20.67
CA PRO A 451 -10.79 -5.82 21.86
C PRO A 451 -11.48 -4.60 22.49
N ALA A 452 -11.02 -3.38 22.20
CA ALA A 452 -11.72 -2.15 22.57
C ALA A 452 -13.11 -2.01 21.90
N ASN A 453 -13.35 -2.64 20.75
CA ASN A 453 -14.65 -2.68 20.06
C ASN A 453 -15.52 -3.86 20.50
N GLU A 454 -14.96 -4.95 21.04
CA GLU A 454 -15.75 -6.04 21.66
C GLU A 454 -16.46 -5.57 22.94
N ALA A 455 -15.86 -4.63 23.68
CA ALA A 455 -16.46 -4.05 24.87
C ALA A 455 -17.70 -3.18 24.59
N VAL A 456 -17.89 -2.68 23.36
CA VAL A 456 -19.02 -1.80 23.01
C VAL A 456 -20.26 -2.59 22.56
N VAL A 457 -20.11 -3.87 22.21
CA VAL A 457 -21.22 -4.72 21.73
C VAL A 457 -21.95 -5.43 22.88
N LEU A 458 -21.39 -5.45 24.09
CA LEU A 458 -21.98 -6.11 25.26
C LEU A 458 -22.85 -5.21 26.16
N ASP A 459 -22.91 -3.89 25.91
CA ASP A 459 -23.73 -2.94 26.68
C ASP A 459 -25.00 -2.49 25.93
N ILE A 460 -25.72 -3.45 25.35
CA ILE A 460 -27.15 -3.30 25.06
C ILE A 460 -27.89 -4.51 25.63
N GLN A 461 -28.32 -4.39 26.88
CA GLN A 461 -29.43 -5.14 27.47
C GLN A 461 -30.49 -4.16 27.97
#